data_AF-A0A7S9GHV8-F1
#
_entry.id   AF-A0A7S9GHV8-F1
#
_cell.length_a   1.000
_cell.length_b   1.000
_cell.length_c   1.000
_cell.angle_alpha   90.00
_cell.angle_beta   90.00
_cell.angle_gamma   90.00
#
_symmetry.space_group_name_H-M   'P 1'
#
loop_
_entity.id
_entity.type
_entity.pdbx_description
1 polymer ?
#
loop_
_entity_poly.entity_id
_entity_poly.type
_entity_poly.pdbx_seq_one_letter_code
_entity_poly.pdbx_strand_id
1 'polypeptide(L)'
;MMSGYEIEARRQRALLAALDLGQPPMGALGLSGGAEAGLLAYRRNAQGLAERALAAVFPRLQALLGEAQFAAMAWAFWRRHPPRGGDLGDWGQDLPGFLAAQTQMEVEPPALARLEWALHQAERAADIEPDPASLALLASHPPQRLRPRLAPGLQLLSEDGILVWRRGWLGESCAVDAGTAGFSAQLLAGARLGPALEASLAAHPDFDFSAWLQAALREGWLLGIDEDPEDPR
;
A
#
# COMPACT_ATOMS: atom_id res chain seq x y z
N MET A 1 34.06 1.72 18.25
CA MET A 1 33.39 0.50 18.75
C MET A 1 32.10 0.38 17.96
N MET A 2 31.93 -0.70 17.19
CA MET A 2 30.69 -0.93 16.44
C MET A 2 29.57 -1.36 17.40
N SER A 3 28.37 -0.81 17.20
CA SER A 3 27.17 -1.12 18.01
C SER A 3 26.73 -2.57 17.82
N GLY A 4 26.14 -3.19 18.83
CA GLY A 4 25.58 -4.55 18.74
C GLY A 4 24.56 -4.72 17.61
N TYR A 5 23.84 -3.64 17.28
CA TYR A 5 22.94 -3.57 16.13
C TYR A 5 23.68 -3.64 14.78
N GLU A 6 24.85 -3.01 14.67
CA GLU A 6 25.67 -3.03 13.45
C GLU A 6 26.33 -4.40 13.25
N ILE A 7 26.65 -5.10 14.34
CA ILE A 7 27.17 -6.47 14.32
C ILE A 7 26.07 -7.44 13.88
N GLU A 8 24.84 -7.30 14.39
CA GLU A 8 23.71 -8.14 14.04
C GLU A 8 23.24 -7.88 12.60
N ALA A 9 23.15 -6.62 12.18
CA ALA A 9 22.83 -6.26 10.79
C ALA A 9 23.93 -6.70 9.79
N ARG A 10 25.19 -6.81 10.24
CA ARG A 10 26.28 -7.38 9.44
C ARG A 10 26.22 -8.91 9.39
N ARG A 11 25.79 -9.58 10.47
CA ARG A 11 25.50 -11.03 10.49
C ARG A 11 24.32 -11.39 9.61
N GLN A 12 23.21 -10.67 9.70
CA GLN A 12 22.06 -10.84 8.80
C GLN A 12 22.46 -10.61 7.34
N ARG A 13 23.23 -9.56 7.02
CA ARG A 13 23.74 -9.36 5.65
C ARG A 13 24.70 -10.43 5.17
N ALA A 14 25.59 -10.92 6.03
CA ALA A 14 26.51 -12.02 5.68
C ALA A 14 25.78 -13.34 5.47
N LEU A 15 24.73 -13.60 6.26
CA LEU A 15 23.85 -14.75 6.11
C LEU A 15 23.04 -14.64 4.82
N LEU A 16 22.49 -13.46 4.50
CA LEU A 16 21.79 -13.21 3.24
C LEU A 16 22.72 -13.35 2.01
N ALA A 17 23.96 -12.86 2.08
CA ALA A 17 24.93 -13.01 0.99
C ALA A 17 25.38 -14.47 0.76
N ALA A 18 25.42 -15.29 1.81
CA ALA A 18 25.68 -16.73 1.67
C ALA A 18 24.53 -17.50 0.99
N LEU A 19 23.32 -16.94 0.96
CA LEU A 19 22.15 -17.54 0.30
C LEU A 19 22.17 -17.37 -1.22
N ASP A 20 22.84 -16.32 -1.75
CA ASP A 20 22.94 -16.05 -3.20
C ASP A 20 24.01 -16.90 -3.90
N LEU A 21 25.09 -17.29 -3.19
CA LEU A 21 26.26 -17.96 -3.79
C LEU A 21 26.26 -19.49 -3.67
N GLY A 22 25.31 -20.07 -2.93
CA GLY A 22 25.21 -21.52 -2.77
C GLY A 22 26.24 -22.17 -1.83
N GLN A 23 27.25 -21.45 -1.31
CA GLN A 23 28.12 -21.92 -0.22
C GLN A 23 28.67 -20.77 0.66
N PRO A 24 28.53 -20.82 2.01
CA PRO A 24 29.21 -19.88 2.92
C PRO A 24 30.68 -20.26 3.18
N PRO A 25 31.57 -19.30 3.50
CA PRO A 25 32.87 -19.62 4.07
C PRO A 25 32.64 -20.20 5.48
N MET A 26 32.87 -21.51 5.60
CA MET A 26 32.63 -22.37 6.77
C MET A 26 33.23 -21.86 8.10
N GLY A 27 34.13 -20.86 8.06
CA GLY A 27 34.77 -20.29 9.25
C GLY A 27 34.01 -19.13 9.93
N ALA A 28 33.05 -18.47 9.27
CA ALA A 28 32.48 -17.22 9.79
C ALA A 28 31.35 -17.38 10.83
N LEU A 29 30.77 -18.58 10.96
CA LEU A 29 29.58 -18.84 11.80
C LEU A 29 29.84 -19.76 13.01
N GLY A 30 31.01 -20.39 13.13
CA GLY A 30 31.35 -21.24 14.28
C GLY A 30 30.49 -22.51 14.42
N LEU A 31 29.83 -22.96 13.35
CA LEU A 31 28.91 -24.10 13.36
C LEU A 31 29.61 -25.36 12.83
N SER A 32 30.11 -26.21 13.71
CA SER A 32 30.65 -27.54 13.36
C SER A 32 29.54 -28.60 13.34
N GLY A 33 29.31 -29.22 12.17
CA GLY A 33 28.48 -30.42 11.99
C GLY A 33 26.97 -30.21 12.14
N GLY A 34 26.22 -30.21 11.03
CA GLY A 34 24.77 -29.99 11.02
C GLY A 34 24.31 -28.67 10.39
N ALA A 35 25.26 -27.84 9.95
CA ALA A 35 24.99 -26.56 9.29
C ALA A 35 24.14 -26.71 8.02
N GLU A 36 24.32 -27.79 7.25
CA GLU A 36 23.55 -28.04 6.02
C GLU A 36 22.09 -28.43 6.31
N ALA A 37 21.87 -29.29 7.30
CA ALA A 37 20.52 -29.64 7.78
C ALA A 37 19.82 -28.43 8.42
N GLY A 38 20.56 -27.62 9.20
CA GLY A 38 20.06 -26.37 9.78
C GLY A 38 19.71 -25.31 8.72
N LEU A 39 20.54 -25.18 7.68
CA LEU A 39 20.28 -24.27 6.56
C LEU A 39 19.08 -24.73 5.72
N LEU A 40 18.93 -26.03 5.49
CA LEU A 40 17.76 -26.57 4.80
C LEU A 40 16.47 -26.35 5.61
N ALA A 41 16.51 -26.59 6.92
CA ALA A 41 15.38 -26.31 7.82
C ALA A 41 15.03 -24.81 7.83
N TYR A 42 16.04 -23.92 7.88
CA TYR A 42 15.83 -22.48 7.80
C TYR A 42 15.22 -22.06 6.45
N ARG A 43 15.70 -22.58 5.32
CA ARG A 43 15.15 -22.29 3.99
C ARG A 43 13.70 -22.72 3.87
N ARG A 44 13.34 -23.91 4.36
CA ARG A 44 11.95 -24.39 4.37
C ARG A 44 11.07 -23.51 5.27
N ASN A 45 11.57 -23.13 6.44
CA ASN A 45 10.86 -22.21 7.32
C ASN A 45 10.66 -20.83 6.69
N ALA A 46 11.68 -20.29 6.01
CA ALA A 46 11.59 -19.01 5.31
C ALA A 46 10.60 -19.06 4.14
N GLN A 47 10.59 -20.15 3.35
CA GLN A 47 9.61 -20.37 2.29
C GLN A 47 8.17 -20.40 2.82
N GLY A 48 7.92 -21.23 3.84
CA GLY A 48 6.58 -21.30 4.46
C GLY A 48 6.18 -20.03 5.20
N LEU A 49 7.14 -19.20 5.64
CA LEU A 49 6.85 -17.90 6.22
C LEU A 49 6.50 -16.88 5.14
N ALA A 50 7.25 -16.85 4.03
CA ALA A 50 6.99 -15.97 2.89
C ALA A 50 5.58 -16.21 2.32
N GLU A 51 5.24 -17.48 2.08
CA GLU A 51 3.93 -17.85 1.57
C GLU A 51 2.80 -17.41 2.51
N ARG A 52 2.87 -17.75 3.80
CA ARG A 52 1.84 -17.38 4.77
C ARG A 52 1.69 -15.87 4.94
N ALA A 53 2.81 -15.14 4.95
CA ALA A 53 2.79 -13.69 5.08
C ALA A 53 2.08 -13.03 3.90
N LEU A 54 2.41 -13.42 2.65
CA LEU A 54 1.71 -12.88 1.49
C LEU A 54 0.27 -13.38 1.42
N ALA A 55 -0.02 -14.65 1.73
CA ALA A 55 -1.39 -15.19 1.66
C ALA A 55 -2.35 -14.49 2.61
N ALA A 56 -1.86 -13.96 3.74
CA ALA A 56 -2.66 -13.16 4.67
C ALA A 56 -3.10 -11.81 4.08
N VAL A 57 -2.34 -11.28 3.12
CA VAL A 57 -2.59 -9.97 2.49
C VAL A 57 -3.21 -10.10 1.09
N PHE A 58 -2.86 -11.16 0.36
CA PHE A 58 -3.22 -11.40 -1.04
C PHE A 58 -4.02 -12.70 -1.26
N PRO A 59 -5.11 -12.95 -0.51
CA PRO A 59 -5.85 -14.21 -0.60
C PRO A 59 -6.50 -14.45 -1.98
N ARG A 60 -6.96 -13.40 -2.67
CA ARG A 60 -7.55 -13.54 -4.02
C ARG A 60 -6.48 -13.80 -5.06
N LEU A 61 -5.32 -13.16 -4.95
CA LEU A 61 -4.18 -13.46 -5.81
C LEU A 61 -3.72 -14.92 -5.63
N GLN A 62 -3.69 -15.43 -4.39
CA GLN A 62 -3.41 -16.85 -4.14
C GLN A 62 -4.45 -17.76 -4.80
N ALA A 63 -5.74 -17.41 -4.71
CA ALA A 63 -6.80 -18.16 -5.37
C ALA A 63 -6.67 -18.13 -6.91
N LEU A 64 -6.27 -16.98 -7.47
CA LEU A 64 -6.06 -16.79 -8.91
C LEU A 64 -4.88 -17.64 -9.44
N LEU A 65 -3.73 -17.61 -8.75
CA LEU A 65 -2.52 -18.32 -9.17
C LEU A 65 -2.53 -19.81 -8.78
N GLY A 66 -3.29 -20.16 -7.74
CA GLY A 66 -3.21 -21.45 -7.06
C GLY A 66 -2.02 -21.56 -6.10
N GLU A 67 -2.16 -22.41 -5.07
CA GLU A 67 -1.22 -22.51 -3.95
C GLU A 67 0.24 -22.74 -4.38
N ALA A 68 0.48 -23.68 -5.30
CA ALA A 68 1.84 -24.03 -5.71
C ALA A 68 2.56 -22.88 -6.46
N GLN A 69 1.86 -22.19 -7.35
CA GLN A 69 2.43 -21.08 -8.10
C GLN A 69 2.61 -19.86 -7.21
N PHE A 70 1.65 -19.60 -6.31
CA PHE A 70 1.75 -18.55 -5.31
C PHE A 70 2.94 -18.77 -4.37
N ALA A 71 3.15 -19.99 -3.87
CA ALA A 71 4.29 -20.33 -3.01
C ALA A 71 5.64 -20.13 -3.72
N ALA A 72 5.73 -20.52 -4.99
CA ALA A 72 6.92 -20.30 -5.81
C ALA A 72 7.19 -18.80 -6.04
N MET A 73 6.14 -18.02 -6.33
CA MET A 73 6.19 -16.56 -6.48
C MET A 73 6.63 -15.89 -5.17
N ALA A 74 6.02 -16.25 -4.03
CA ALA A 74 6.36 -15.72 -2.72
C ALA A 74 7.83 -15.93 -2.37
N TRP A 75 8.36 -17.11 -2.69
CA TRP A 75 9.78 -17.40 -2.50
C TRP A 75 10.69 -16.61 -3.44
N ALA A 76 10.30 -16.45 -4.70
CA ALA A 76 11.04 -15.61 -5.64
C ALA A 76 11.07 -14.14 -5.19
N PHE A 77 9.93 -13.63 -4.71
CA PHE A 77 9.80 -12.30 -4.14
C PHE A 77 10.68 -12.13 -2.90
N TRP A 78 10.63 -13.07 -1.94
CA TRP A 78 11.49 -13.04 -0.74
C TRP A 78 12.98 -12.94 -1.03
N ARG A 79 13.49 -13.63 -2.05
CA ARG A 79 14.91 -13.54 -2.40
C ARG A 79 15.29 -12.18 -2.97
N ARG A 80 14.39 -11.54 -3.72
CA ARG A 80 14.65 -10.26 -4.39
C ARG A 80 14.30 -9.04 -3.53
N HIS A 81 13.33 -9.19 -2.65
CA HIS A 81 12.82 -8.20 -1.70
C HIS A 81 12.81 -8.84 -0.30
N PRO A 82 13.97 -9.12 0.33
CA PRO A 82 13.99 -9.72 1.65
C PRO A 82 13.38 -8.76 2.69
N PRO A 83 12.62 -9.28 3.68
CA PRO A 83 12.01 -8.43 4.70
C PRO A 83 13.10 -7.68 5.47
N ARG A 84 12.89 -6.36 5.63
CA ARG A 84 13.83 -5.45 6.30
C ARG A 84 13.42 -5.11 7.73
N GLY A 85 12.19 -5.48 8.12
CA GLY A 85 11.59 -5.20 9.42
C GLY A 85 10.86 -6.42 9.99
N GLY A 86 10.36 -6.29 11.21
CA GLY A 86 9.66 -7.37 11.91
C GLY A 86 8.18 -7.52 11.54
N ASP A 87 7.55 -6.48 10.99
CA ASP A 87 6.17 -6.56 10.52
C ASP A 87 6.14 -7.13 9.10
N LEU A 88 5.70 -8.38 8.98
CA LEU A 88 5.56 -9.06 7.69
C LEU A 88 4.24 -8.72 6.98
N GLY A 89 3.29 -8.05 7.65
CA GLY A 89 2.10 -7.51 7.00
C GLY A 89 2.49 -6.41 6.00
N ASP A 90 3.46 -5.59 6.38
CA ASP A 90 3.93 -4.48 5.54
C ASP A 90 4.90 -4.92 4.42
N TRP A 91 5.37 -6.18 4.46
CA TRP A 91 6.40 -6.69 3.52
C TRP A 91 5.88 -6.84 2.08
N GLY A 92 4.57 -7.00 1.90
CA GLY A 92 3.93 -7.20 0.60
C GLY A 92 3.95 -5.99 -0.35
N GLN A 93 4.39 -4.82 0.11
CA GLN A 93 4.26 -3.55 -0.62
C GLN A 93 4.81 -3.56 -2.05
N ASP A 94 5.95 -4.22 -2.27
CA ASP A 94 6.62 -4.24 -3.57
C ASP A 94 6.07 -5.34 -4.50
N LEU A 95 5.17 -6.21 -4.02
CA LEU A 95 4.67 -7.35 -4.78
C LEU A 95 3.98 -6.96 -6.09
N PRO A 96 3.11 -5.93 -6.15
CA PRO A 96 2.47 -5.54 -7.41
C PRO A 96 3.48 -5.13 -8.48
N GLY A 97 4.51 -4.36 -8.10
CA GLY A 97 5.59 -3.98 -9.02
C GLY A 97 6.46 -5.16 -9.45
N PHE A 98 6.73 -6.10 -8.53
CA PHE A 98 7.43 -7.35 -8.82
C PHE A 98 6.67 -8.22 -9.83
N LEU A 99 5.35 -8.29 -9.74
CA LEU A 99 4.50 -9.01 -10.70
C LEU A 99 4.51 -8.32 -12.06
N ALA A 100 4.30 -7.00 -12.10
CA ALA A 100 4.29 -6.22 -13.34
C ALA A 100 5.60 -6.37 -14.14
N ALA A 101 6.75 -6.53 -13.46
CA ALA A 101 8.04 -6.74 -14.10
C ALA A 101 8.23 -8.16 -14.70
N GLN A 102 7.40 -9.14 -14.32
CA GLN A 102 7.50 -10.53 -14.78
C GLN A 102 6.41 -10.89 -15.80
N THR A 103 5.24 -10.27 -15.70
CA THR A 103 4.12 -10.50 -16.62
C THR A 103 4.36 -9.73 -17.91
N GLN A 104 4.88 -10.41 -18.94
CA GLN A 104 5.09 -9.80 -20.25
C GLN A 104 3.77 -9.48 -21.00
N MET A 105 2.62 -10.04 -20.58
CA MET A 105 1.31 -9.82 -21.24
C MET A 105 0.07 -9.84 -20.31
N GLU A 106 0.16 -10.38 -19.09
CA GLU A 106 -1.00 -10.49 -18.18
C GLU A 106 -1.08 -9.31 -17.22
N VAL A 107 -2.09 -8.45 -17.39
CA VAL A 107 -2.29 -7.24 -16.56
C VAL A 107 -3.09 -7.54 -15.28
N GLU A 108 -3.83 -8.66 -15.25
CA GLU A 108 -4.74 -9.01 -14.16
C GLU A 108 -4.03 -9.28 -12.83
N PRO A 109 -2.95 -10.09 -12.74
CA PRO A 109 -2.28 -10.34 -11.45
C PRO A 109 -1.69 -9.08 -10.81
N PRO A 110 -0.96 -8.19 -11.54
CA PRO A 110 -0.50 -6.93 -10.97
C PRO A 110 -1.62 -6.01 -10.48
N ALA A 111 -2.72 -5.87 -11.25
CA ALA A 111 -3.85 -5.04 -10.88
C ALA A 111 -4.55 -5.56 -9.61
N LEU A 112 -4.78 -6.88 -9.53
CA LEU A 112 -5.35 -7.52 -8.35
C LEU A 112 -4.46 -7.33 -7.12
N ALA A 113 -3.13 -7.48 -7.28
CA ALA A 113 -2.18 -7.26 -6.19
C ALA A 113 -2.20 -5.80 -5.70
N ARG A 114 -2.29 -4.81 -6.60
CA ARG A 114 -2.45 -3.39 -6.19
C ARG A 114 -3.72 -3.18 -5.37
N LEU A 115 -4.83 -3.77 -5.81
CA LEU A 115 -6.11 -3.67 -5.12
C LEU A 115 -6.07 -4.30 -3.72
N GLU A 116 -5.61 -5.55 -3.60
CA GLU A 116 -5.51 -6.23 -2.30
C GLU A 116 -4.56 -5.51 -1.36
N TRP A 117 -3.44 -4.99 -1.87
CA TRP A 117 -2.53 -4.17 -1.08
C TRP A 117 -3.19 -2.88 -0.58
N ALA A 118 -3.89 -2.15 -1.46
CA ALA A 118 -4.58 -0.93 -1.06
C ALA A 118 -5.67 -1.18 -0.02
N LEU A 119 -6.42 -2.28 -0.15
CA LEU A 119 -7.41 -2.71 0.84
C LEU A 119 -6.75 -3.01 2.20
N HIS A 120 -5.66 -3.77 2.20
CA HIS A 120 -4.88 -4.07 3.40
C HIS A 120 -4.39 -2.79 4.11
N GLN A 121 -3.86 -1.84 3.34
CA GLN A 121 -3.42 -0.54 3.87
C GLN A 121 -4.60 0.28 4.42
N ALA A 122 -5.74 0.28 3.73
CA ALA A 122 -6.93 0.97 4.18
C ALA A 122 -7.42 0.42 5.53
N GLU A 123 -7.49 -0.91 5.67
CA GLU A 123 -7.93 -1.61 6.90
C GLU A 123 -7.03 -1.33 8.11
N ARG A 124 -5.74 -1.06 7.87
CA ARG A 124 -4.74 -0.74 8.90
C ARG A 124 -4.58 0.75 9.17
N ALA A 125 -5.27 1.61 8.41
CA ALA A 125 -5.14 3.05 8.56
C ALA A 125 -5.64 3.51 9.94
N ALA A 126 -4.91 4.46 10.55
CA ALA A 126 -5.24 4.98 11.86
C ALA A 126 -6.68 5.50 11.94
N ASP A 127 -7.32 5.33 13.11
CA ASP A 127 -8.57 6.01 13.42
C ASP A 127 -8.30 7.49 13.71
N ILE A 128 -8.99 8.36 12.96
CA ILE A 128 -8.96 9.80 13.16
C ILE A 128 -10.41 10.25 13.36
N GLU A 129 -10.65 10.97 14.45
CA GLU A 129 -11.99 11.46 14.78
C GLU A 129 -12.45 12.47 13.72
N PRO A 130 -13.63 12.28 13.11
CA PRO A 130 -14.20 13.25 12.19
C PRO A 130 -14.64 14.51 12.94
N ASP A 131 -14.55 15.64 12.25
CA ASP A 131 -15.06 16.93 12.67
C ASP A 131 -16.11 17.40 11.64
N PRO A 132 -17.33 16.86 11.73
CA PRO A 132 -18.41 17.21 10.81
C PRO A 132 -18.86 18.67 10.96
N ALA A 133 -18.58 19.31 12.11
CA ALA A 133 -18.93 20.72 12.32
C ALA A 133 -18.14 21.65 11.38
N SER A 134 -16.89 21.30 11.06
CA SER A 134 -16.09 22.05 10.08
C SER A 134 -16.69 22.06 8.66
N LEU A 135 -17.62 21.16 8.32
CA LEU A 135 -18.27 21.16 7.01
C LEU A 135 -19.11 22.43 6.78
N ALA A 136 -19.51 23.14 7.83
CA ALA A 136 -20.15 24.45 7.73
C ALA A 136 -19.28 25.50 7.00
N LEU A 137 -17.96 25.28 6.91
CA LEU A 137 -17.05 26.13 6.15
C LEU A 137 -17.35 26.11 4.65
N LEU A 138 -17.88 25.01 4.10
CA LEU A 138 -18.28 24.93 2.68
C LEU A 138 -19.33 25.98 2.30
N ALA A 139 -20.20 26.34 3.25
CA ALA A 139 -21.28 27.29 3.02
C ALA A 139 -20.87 28.74 3.31
N SER A 140 -19.81 28.95 4.08
CA SER A 140 -19.44 30.26 4.63
C SER A 140 -18.14 30.84 4.06
N HIS A 141 -17.30 30.02 3.42
CA HIS A 141 -15.98 30.41 2.92
C HIS A 141 -15.81 30.05 1.45
N PRO A 142 -15.00 30.83 0.69
CA PRO A 142 -14.73 30.52 -0.70
C PRO A 142 -13.92 29.21 -0.82
N PRO A 143 -14.21 28.35 -1.80
CA PRO A 143 -13.57 27.03 -1.92
C PRO A 143 -12.05 27.13 -2.13
N GLN A 144 -11.53 28.26 -2.61
CA GLN A 144 -10.09 28.50 -2.77
C GLN A 144 -9.33 28.57 -1.44
N ARG A 145 -10.02 28.71 -0.30
CA ARG A 145 -9.44 28.72 1.06
C ARG A 145 -9.64 27.41 1.81
N LEU A 146 -10.36 26.46 1.24
CA LEU A 146 -10.77 25.24 1.92
C LEU A 146 -9.86 24.07 1.55
N ARG A 147 -9.39 23.34 2.57
CA ARG A 147 -8.64 22.09 2.41
C ARG A 147 -9.44 20.94 3.00
N PRO A 148 -9.93 20.01 2.17
CA PRO A 148 -10.56 18.80 2.67
C PRO A 148 -9.56 17.96 3.48
N ARG A 149 -9.93 17.58 4.70
CA ARG A 149 -9.22 16.54 5.47
C ARG A 149 -9.82 15.19 5.10
N LEU A 150 -9.08 14.41 4.33
CA LEU A 150 -9.52 13.08 3.89
C LEU A 150 -9.16 12.01 4.92
N ALA A 151 -9.93 10.92 4.92
CA ALA A 151 -9.64 9.76 5.77
C ALA A 151 -8.29 9.14 5.40
N PRO A 152 -7.45 8.74 6.38
CA PRO A 152 -6.08 8.27 6.13
C PRO A 152 -6.01 6.95 5.34
N GLY A 153 -7.09 6.18 5.31
CA GLY A 153 -7.19 4.96 4.51
C GLY A 153 -7.70 5.16 3.09
N LEU A 154 -8.11 6.38 2.72
CA LEU A 154 -8.59 6.70 1.38
C LEU A 154 -7.42 6.74 0.39
N GLN A 155 -7.51 5.96 -0.67
CA GLN A 155 -6.49 5.83 -1.70
C GLN A 155 -7.14 5.78 -3.08
N LEU A 156 -6.42 6.25 -4.09
CA LEU A 156 -6.79 6.12 -5.50
C LEU A 156 -5.75 5.26 -6.23
N LEU A 157 -6.20 4.17 -6.83
CA LEU A 157 -5.43 3.39 -7.79
C LEU A 157 -5.66 4.01 -9.18
N SER A 158 -4.85 5.01 -9.52
CA SER A 158 -5.07 5.82 -10.72
C SER A 158 -5.01 5.02 -12.04
N GLU A 159 -4.14 4.00 -12.11
CA GLU A 159 -4.05 3.12 -13.28
C GLU A 159 -5.33 2.30 -13.51
N ASP A 160 -6.02 1.97 -12.42
CA ASP A 160 -7.18 1.07 -12.44
C ASP A 160 -8.51 1.85 -12.34
N GLY A 161 -8.46 3.16 -12.03
CA GLY A 161 -9.64 3.99 -11.81
C GLY A 161 -10.45 3.55 -10.59
N ILE A 162 -9.79 3.06 -9.54
CA ILE A 162 -10.44 2.50 -8.35
C ILE A 162 -10.14 3.37 -7.13
N LEU A 163 -11.19 3.80 -6.42
CA LEU A 163 -11.07 4.32 -5.07
C LEU A 163 -11.13 3.18 -4.07
N VAL A 164 -10.27 3.26 -3.06
CA VAL A 164 -10.18 2.30 -1.96
C VAL A 164 -10.27 3.07 -0.65
N TRP A 165 -11.08 2.57 0.27
CA TRP A 165 -11.24 3.15 1.61
C TRP A 165 -11.54 2.02 2.60
N ARG A 166 -11.88 2.37 3.85
CA ARG A 166 -12.42 1.41 4.81
C ARG A 166 -13.76 1.87 5.35
N ARG A 167 -14.67 0.92 5.60
CA ARG A 167 -15.92 1.12 6.34
C ARG A 167 -15.83 0.37 7.66
N GLY A 168 -15.55 1.10 8.74
CA GLY A 168 -15.18 0.48 10.02
C GLY A 168 -13.80 -0.17 9.90
N TRP A 169 -13.74 -1.50 9.98
CA TRP A 169 -12.48 -2.28 9.88
C TRP A 169 -12.32 -2.98 8.53
N LEU A 170 -13.29 -2.84 7.63
CA LEU A 170 -13.32 -3.57 6.36
C LEU A 170 -12.91 -2.66 5.21
N GLY A 171 -11.96 -3.12 4.40
CA GLY A 171 -11.55 -2.46 3.16
C GLY A 171 -12.66 -2.55 2.13
N GLU A 172 -12.99 -1.42 1.51
CA GLU A 172 -14.00 -1.28 0.48
C GLU A 172 -13.38 -0.62 -0.76
N SER A 173 -13.95 -0.89 -1.92
CA SER A 173 -13.47 -0.28 -3.16
C SER A 173 -14.59 -0.10 -4.18
N CYS A 174 -14.45 0.89 -5.04
CA CYS A 174 -15.34 1.08 -6.19
C CYS A 174 -14.58 1.68 -7.38
N ALA A 175 -15.02 1.31 -8.58
CA ALA A 175 -14.58 1.97 -9.80
C ALA A 175 -15.21 3.36 -9.89
N VAL A 176 -14.44 4.31 -10.40
CA VAL A 176 -14.85 5.71 -10.58
C VAL A 176 -14.55 6.19 -11.99
N ASP A 177 -15.29 7.20 -12.45
CA ASP A 177 -15.01 7.87 -13.72
C ASP A 177 -13.74 8.73 -13.63
N ALA A 178 -13.24 9.16 -14.80
CA ALA A 178 -12.00 9.94 -14.90
C ALA A 178 -12.07 11.30 -14.18
N GLY A 179 -13.23 11.95 -14.17
CA GLY A 179 -13.44 13.22 -13.46
C GLY A 179 -13.36 13.05 -11.95
N THR A 180 -14.05 12.05 -11.43
CA THR A 180 -13.99 11.65 -10.01
C THR A 180 -12.57 11.23 -9.61
N ALA A 181 -11.89 10.44 -10.43
CA ALA A 181 -10.51 10.03 -10.20
C ALA A 181 -9.56 11.24 -10.17
N GLY A 182 -9.64 12.14 -11.16
CA GLY A 182 -8.81 13.34 -11.24
C GLY A 182 -9.04 14.30 -10.07
N PHE A 183 -10.29 14.46 -9.64
CA PHE A 183 -10.63 15.27 -8.48
C PHE A 183 -10.08 14.66 -7.18
N SER A 184 -10.33 13.37 -6.96
CA SER A 184 -9.87 12.66 -5.76
C SER A 184 -8.34 12.62 -5.67
N ALA A 185 -7.65 12.45 -6.80
CA ALA A 185 -6.18 12.50 -6.87
C ALA A 185 -5.62 13.85 -6.37
N GLN A 186 -6.23 14.96 -6.78
CA GLN A 186 -5.80 16.29 -6.36
C GLN A 186 -6.01 16.49 -4.85
N LEU A 187 -7.16 16.06 -4.32
CA LEU A 187 -7.43 16.19 -2.88
C LEU A 187 -6.50 15.30 -2.04
N LEU A 188 -6.21 14.07 -2.49
CA LEU A 188 -5.25 13.18 -1.85
C LEU A 188 -3.83 13.74 -1.87
N ALA A 189 -3.47 14.52 -2.90
CA ALA A 189 -2.22 15.29 -2.94
C ALA A 189 -2.24 16.55 -2.04
N GLY A 190 -3.33 16.79 -1.32
CA GLY A 190 -3.50 17.93 -0.43
C GLY A 190 -3.84 19.23 -1.16
N ALA A 191 -4.46 19.19 -2.35
CA ALA A 191 -4.91 20.40 -3.02
C ALA A 191 -6.03 21.12 -2.25
N ARG A 192 -6.19 22.42 -2.49
CA ARG A 192 -7.36 23.18 -2.01
C ARG A 192 -8.57 22.87 -2.88
N LEU A 193 -9.77 22.94 -2.29
CA LEU A 193 -11.03 22.55 -2.92
C LEU A 193 -11.32 23.33 -4.21
N GLY A 194 -11.15 24.65 -4.21
CA GLY A 194 -11.41 25.52 -5.36
C GLY A 194 -10.57 25.17 -6.58
N PRO A 195 -9.23 25.22 -6.50
CA PRO A 195 -8.35 24.82 -7.61
C PRO A 195 -8.60 23.39 -8.09
N ALA A 196 -8.87 22.45 -7.18
CA ALA A 196 -9.17 21.08 -7.55
C ALA A 196 -10.46 20.96 -8.36
N LEU A 197 -11.52 21.66 -7.94
CA LEU A 197 -12.80 21.73 -8.67
C LEU A 197 -12.63 22.33 -10.06
N GLU A 198 -11.94 23.46 -10.14
CA GLU A 198 -11.70 24.17 -11.40
C GLU A 198 -10.91 23.29 -12.39
N ALA A 199 -9.83 22.65 -11.94
CA ALA A 199 -9.03 21.76 -12.76
C ALA A 199 -9.81 20.52 -13.23
N SER A 200 -10.61 19.90 -12.34
CA SER A 200 -11.40 18.73 -12.69
C SER A 200 -12.52 19.06 -13.67
N LEU A 201 -13.25 20.16 -13.49
CA LEU A 201 -14.29 20.59 -14.43
C LEU A 201 -13.71 21.02 -15.79
N ALA A 202 -12.52 21.62 -15.80
CA ALA A 202 -11.83 21.99 -17.05
C ALA A 202 -11.39 20.75 -17.85
N ALA A 203 -10.91 19.70 -17.18
CA ALA A 203 -10.49 18.45 -17.82
C ALA A 203 -11.69 17.54 -18.17
N HIS A 204 -12.71 17.53 -17.32
CA HIS A 204 -13.86 16.64 -17.37
C HIS A 204 -15.16 17.41 -17.10
N PRO A 205 -15.81 17.96 -18.15
CA PRO A 205 -17.03 18.76 -18.00
C PRO A 205 -18.21 18.01 -17.36
N ASP A 206 -18.23 16.68 -17.48
CA ASP A 206 -19.26 15.80 -16.92
C ASP A 206 -19.03 15.46 -15.43
N PHE A 207 -17.94 15.95 -14.82
CA PHE A 207 -17.63 15.70 -13.41
C PHE A 207 -18.72 16.28 -12.49
N ASP A 208 -19.35 15.42 -11.69
CA ASP A 208 -20.38 15.80 -10.72
C ASP A 208 -19.80 15.88 -9.29
N PHE A 209 -19.47 17.12 -8.88
CA PHE A 209 -19.02 17.39 -7.52
C PHE A 209 -20.06 17.05 -6.45
N SER A 210 -21.35 17.24 -6.72
CA SER A 210 -22.42 16.96 -5.75
C SER A 210 -22.51 15.46 -5.48
N ALA A 211 -22.46 14.63 -6.53
CA ALA A 211 -22.40 13.18 -6.40
C ALA A 211 -21.16 12.72 -5.62
N TRP A 212 -19.99 13.30 -5.94
CA TRP A 212 -18.77 13.02 -5.20
C TRP A 212 -18.90 13.37 -3.71
N LEU A 213 -19.40 14.56 -3.38
CA LEU A 213 -19.51 15.02 -1.99
C LEU A 213 -20.49 14.14 -1.20
N GLN A 214 -21.61 13.75 -1.80
CA GLN A 214 -22.57 12.84 -1.16
C GLN A 214 -21.95 11.47 -0.87
N ALA A 215 -21.17 10.93 -1.81
CA ALA A 215 -20.42 9.69 -1.59
C ALA A 215 -19.38 9.89 -0.48
N ALA A 216 -18.62 10.98 -0.50
CA ALA A 216 -17.59 11.25 0.50
C ALA A 216 -18.15 11.33 1.93
N LEU A 217 -19.34 11.91 2.10
CA LEU A 217 -20.03 11.98 3.39
C LEU A 217 -20.63 10.63 3.82
N ARG A 218 -21.26 9.90 2.88
CA ARG A 218 -21.86 8.60 3.16
C ARG A 218 -20.82 7.54 3.54
N GLU A 219 -19.69 7.57 2.85
CA GLU A 219 -18.63 6.56 2.97
C GLU A 219 -17.53 6.96 3.96
N GLY A 220 -17.59 8.17 4.53
CA GLY A 220 -16.61 8.66 5.50
C GLY A 220 -15.25 8.99 4.89
N TRP A 221 -15.20 9.35 3.60
CA TRP A 221 -13.97 9.78 2.94
C TRP A 221 -13.50 11.15 3.41
N LEU A 222 -14.43 12.02 3.80
CA LEU A 222 -14.19 13.38 4.26
C LEU A 222 -14.37 13.45 5.77
N LEU A 223 -13.27 13.67 6.50
CA LEU A 223 -13.28 13.81 7.96
C LEU A 223 -13.57 15.23 8.42
N GLY A 224 -13.31 16.23 7.58
CA GLY A 224 -13.55 17.62 7.91
C GLY A 224 -12.89 18.55 6.90
N ILE A 225 -12.89 19.83 7.19
CA ILE A 225 -12.32 20.87 6.33
C ILE A 225 -11.49 21.81 7.19
N ASP A 226 -10.26 22.07 6.73
CA ASP A 226 -9.45 23.15 7.24
C ASP A 226 -9.67 24.41 6.42
N GLU A 227 -9.66 25.54 7.09
CA GLU A 227 -9.48 26.83 6.45
C GLU A 227 -7.98 27.16 6.43
N ASP A 228 -7.42 27.35 5.25
CA ASP A 228 -6.04 27.82 5.09
C ASP A 228 -6.07 29.36 5.23
N PRO A 229 -5.41 29.95 6.24
CA PRO A 229 -5.29 31.41 6.33
C PRO A 229 -4.56 31.92 5.08
N GLU A 230 -4.92 33.12 4.62
CA GLU A 230 -4.28 33.74 3.45
C GLU A 230 -2.75 33.68 3.57
N ASP A 231 -2.09 33.29 2.47
CA ASP A 231 -0.65 33.49 2.29
C ASP A 231 -0.37 34.99 2.46
N PRO A 232 0.39 35.42 3.50
CA PRO A 232 0.73 36.81 3.66
C PRO A 232 1.67 37.18 2.51
N ARG A 233 1.10 37.75 1.45
CA ARG A 233 1.86 38.31 0.32
C ARG A 233 2.89 39.33 0.78
#